data_AF-A0AAJ4R7V7-F1
#
_entry.id   AF-A0AAJ4R7V7-F1
#
_cell.length_a   1.000
_cell.length_b   1.000
_cell.length_c   1.000
_cell.angle_alpha   90.00
_cell.angle_beta   90.00
_cell.angle_gamma   90.00
#
_symmetry.space_group_name_H-M   'P 1'
#
loop_
_entity.id
_entity.type
_entity.pdbx_description
1 polymer ?
#
loop_
_entity_poly.entity_id
_entity_poly.type
_entity_poly.pdbx_seq_one_letter_code
_entity_poly.pdbx_strand_id
1 'polypeptide(L)'
;MGNDEPTDEQVVETASDAAEGLVFSRYAQSDVRDLDVTVSFEDGVLDVDVYLDAEEHAAEVADEAARAARDAVDELFESGQEE
;
A
#
# COMPACT_ATOMS: atom_id res chain seq x y z
N MET A 1 -26.24 12.23 -2.87
CA MET A 1 -25.00 12.73 -2.27
C MET A 1 -23.93 11.79 -2.75
N GLY A 2 -22.89 12.35 -3.38
CA GLY A 2 -21.95 11.62 -4.24
C GLY A 2 -21.22 10.51 -3.48
N ASN A 3 -21.14 9.35 -4.12
CA ASN A 3 -20.29 8.23 -3.70
C ASN A 3 -19.22 8.03 -4.80
N ASP A 4 -18.64 9.12 -5.31
CA ASP A 4 -17.51 9.06 -6.24
C ASP A 4 -16.17 9.07 -5.49
N GLU A 5 -16.18 9.39 -4.20
CA GLU A 5 -14.99 9.23 -3.36
C GLU A 5 -14.89 7.78 -2.87
N PRO A 6 -13.71 7.14 -3.01
CA PRO A 6 -13.49 5.80 -2.52
C PRO A 6 -13.72 5.74 -1.00
N THR A 7 -14.31 4.63 -0.55
CA THR A 7 -14.56 4.40 0.87
C THR A 7 -13.27 4.09 1.63
N ASP A 8 -13.26 4.31 2.94
CA ASP A 8 -12.12 4.00 3.81
C ASP A 8 -11.64 2.54 3.63
N GLU A 9 -12.57 1.60 3.50
CA GLU A 9 -12.27 0.18 3.24
C GLU A 9 -11.55 -0.01 1.91
N GLN A 10 -12.01 0.64 0.84
CA GLN A 10 -11.38 0.58 -0.48
C GLN A 10 -9.99 1.22 -0.47
N VAL A 11 -9.81 2.32 0.25
CA VAL A 11 -8.51 2.98 0.40
C VAL A 11 -7.51 2.05 1.10
N VAL A 12 -7.92 1.44 2.21
CA VAL A 12 -7.08 0.50 2.97
C VAL A 12 -6.75 -0.74 2.16
N GLU A 13 -7.73 -1.33 1.46
CA GLU A 13 -7.54 -2.49 0.60
C GLU A 13 -6.55 -2.18 -0.54
N THR A 14 -6.74 -1.05 -1.22
CA THR A 14 -5.88 -0.62 -2.35
C THR A 14 -4.44 -0.37 -1.92
N ALA A 15 -4.25 0.35 -0.80
CA ALA A 15 -2.93 0.59 -0.24
C ALA A 15 -2.21 -0.71 0.13
N SER A 16 -2.94 -1.64 0.76
CA SER A 16 -2.37 -2.92 1.21
C SER A 16 -1.96 -3.79 0.01
N ASP A 17 -2.84 -3.93 -0.99
CA ASP A 17 -2.56 -4.73 -2.19
C ASP A 17 -1.37 -4.18 -2.97
N ALA A 18 -1.26 -2.86 -3.10
CA ALA A 18 -0.13 -2.20 -3.77
C ALA A 18 1.19 -2.39 -3.01
N ALA A 19 1.18 -2.27 -1.67
CA ALA A 19 2.37 -2.53 -0.84
C ALA A 19 2.85 -3.98 -0.96
N GLU A 20 1.94 -4.94 -0.74
CA GLU A 20 2.25 -6.36 -0.83
C GLU A 20 2.69 -6.76 -2.23
N GLY A 21 2.00 -6.26 -3.25
CA GLY A 21 2.32 -6.48 -4.66
C GLY A 21 3.75 -6.03 -5.01
N LEU A 22 4.20 -4.88 -4.49
CA LEU A 22 5.57 -4.42 -4.69
C LEU A 22 6.59 -5.34 -4.01
N VAL A 23 6.34 -5.75 -2.76
CA VAL A 23 7.24 -6.65 -2.03
C VAL A 23 7.39 -7.98 -2.77
N PHE A 24 6.28 -8.60 -3.19
CA PHE A 24 6.29 -9.84 -3.96
C PHE A 24 6.81 -9.69 -5.40
N SER A 25 6.86 -8.46 -5.93
CA SER A 25 7.52 -8.17 -7.20
C SER A 25 9.05 -8.13 -7.07
N ARG A 26 9.57 -7.73 -5.90
CA ARG A 26 11.01 -7.62 -5.63
C ARG A 26 11.61 -8.90 -5.04
N TYR A 27 10.86 -9.62 -4.21
CA TYR A 27 11.32 -10.84 -3.53
C TYR A 27 10.46 -12.04 -3.91
N ALA A 28 11.09 -13.21 -4.03
CA ALA A 28 10.32 -14.44 -4.01
C ALA A 28 9.76 -14.67 -2.61
N GLN A 29 8.60 -15.34 -2.50
CA GLN A 29 8.02 -15.70 -1.20
C GLN A 29 8.97 -16.48 -0.28
N SER A 30 9.98 -17.15 -0.83
CA SER A 30 10.99 -17.89 -0.05
C SER A 30 12.07 -16.99 0.55
N ASP A 31 12.26 -15.77 0.04
CA ASP A 31 13.26 -14.81 0.49
C ASP A 31 12.72 -13.86 1.56
N VAL A 32 11.38 -13.79 1.69
CA VAL A 32 10.68 -13.04 2.74
C VAL A 32 10.53 -13.94 3.96
N ARG A 33 11.15 -13.53 5.08
CA ARG A 33 11.00 -14.21 6.36
C ARG A 33 9.73 -13.79 7.07
N ASP A 34 9.47 -12.49 7.05
CA ASP A 34 8.34 -11.86 7.71
C ASP A 34 7.97 -10.57 6.96
N LEU A 35 6.68 -10.36 6.72
CA LEU A 35 6.14 -9.15 6.13
C LEU A 35 4.91 -8.79 6.94
N ASP A 36 4.91 -7.59 7.49
CA ASP A 36 3.77 -7.04 8.21
C ASP A 36 3.46 -5.67 7.61
N VAL A 37 2.25 -5.53 7.06
CA VAL A 37 1.76 -4.31 6.42
C VAL A 37 0.61 -3.80 7.28
N THR A 38 0.81 -2.66 7.92
CA THR A 38 -0.21 -1.97 8.70
C THR A 38 -0.66 -0.73 7.95
N VAL A 39 -1.92 -0.72 7.52
CA VAL A 39 -2.56 0.42 6.86
C VAL A 39 -3.71 0.91 7.72
N SER A 40 -3.78 2.23 7.93
CA SER A 40 -4.87 2.89 8.63
C SER A 40 -5.28 4.13 7.87
N PHE A 41 -6.59 4.34 7.73
CA PHE A 41 -7.14 5.54 7.11
C PHE A 41 -8.16 6.15 8.06
N GLU A 42 -7.87 7.35 8.57
CA GLU A 42 -8.75 8.05 9.50
C GLU A 42 -8.66 9.56 9.25
N ASP A 43 -9.79 10.26 9.31
CA ASP A 43 -9.88 11.72 9.09
C ASP A 43 -9.24 12.20 7.77
N GLY A 44 -9.25 11.36 6.72
CA GLY A 44 -8.63 11.68 5.43
C GLY A 44 -7.11 11.58 5.42
N VAL A 45 -6.50 10.98 6.45
CA VAL A 45 -5.06 10.73 6.55
C VAL A 45 -4.80 9.25 6.40
N LEU A 46 -4.00 8.89 5.39
CA LEU A 46 -3.49 7.54 5.20
C LEU A 46 -2.16 7.36 5.94
N ASP A 47 -2.15 6.41 6.87
CA ASP A 47 -0.96 5.95 7.57
C ASP A 47 -0.61 4.55 7.09
N VAL A 48 0.65 4.38 6.67
CA VAL A 48 1.16 3.12 6.10
C VAL A 48 2.50 2.84 6.74
N ASP A 49 2.55 1.75 7.50
CA ASP A 49 3.76 1.19 8.08
C ASP A 49 4.02 -0.19 7.47
N VAL A 50 5.20 -0.36 6.86
CA VAL A 50 5.63 -1.63 6.27
C VAL A 50 6.85 -2.13 7.01
N TYR A 51 6.72 -3.29 7.63
CA TYR A 51 7.83 -4.04 8.18
C TYR A 51 8.16 -5.21 7.27
N LEU A 52 9.42 -5.29 6.84
CA LEU A 52 9.93 -6.38 6.02
C LEU A 52 11.21 -6.95 6.64
N ASP A 53 11.16 -8.23 7.01
CA ASP A 53 12.34 -9.04 7.26
C ASP A 53 12.58 -9.94 6.05
N ALA A 54 13.58 -9.59 5.25
CA ALA A 54 13.99 -10.32 4.06
C ALA A 54 15.52 -10.35 3.96
N GLU A 55 16.03 -10.99 2.91
CA GLU A 55 17.42 -10.81 2.49
C GLU A 55 17.71 -9.35 2.07
N GLU A 56 18.92 -9.10 1.56
CA GLU A 56 19.45 -7.75 1.28
C GLU A 56 18.42 -6.75 0.72
N HIS A 57 18.51 -5.50 1.15
CA HIS A 57 17.65 -4.37 0.74
C HIS A 57 16.22 -4.33 1.32
N ALA A 58 15.90 -5.16 2.33
CA ALA A 58 14.57 -5.18 2.96
C ALA A 58 14.04 -3.80 3.38
N ALA A 59 14.89 -2.95 3.97
CA ALA A 59 14.50 -1.59 4.36
C ALA A 59 14.15 -0.70 3.15
N GLU A 60 14.95 -0.76 2.08
CA GLU A 60 14.69 0.03 0.86
C GLU A 60 13.38 -0.41 0.19
N VAL A 61 13.11 -1.72 0.16
CA VAL A 61 11.88 -2.25 -0.42
C VAL A 61 10.66 -1.93 0.45
N ALA A 62 10.78 -1.95 1.77
CA ALA A 62 9.72 -1.50 2.67
C ALA A 62 9.36 -0.02 2.42
N ASP A 63 10.36 0.86 2.31
CA ASP A 63 10.17 2.27 1.97
C ASP A 63 9.57 2.46 0.56
N GLU A 64 9.93 1.64 -0.42
CA GLU A 64 9.28 1.65 -1.73
C GLU A 64 7.83 1.15 -1.65
N ALA A 65 7.54 0.11 -0.87
CA ALA A 65 6.21 -0.47 -0.73
C ALA A 65 5.23 0.53 -0.07
N ALA A 66 5.67 1.23 0.98
CA ALA A 66 4.88 2.29 1.61
C ALA A 66 4.59 3.45 0.63
N ARG A 67 5.53 3.76 -0.27
CA ARG A 67 5.31 4.75 -1.33
C ARG A 67 4.32 4.25 -2.38
N ALA A 68 4.45 3.01 -2.82
CA ALA A 68 3.54 2.39 -3.78
C ALA A 68 2.10 2.34 -3.26
N ALA A 69 1.91 2.04 -1.97
CA ALA A 69 0.60 2.11 -1.31
C ALA A 69 -0.06 3.48 -1.44
N ARG A 70 0.72 4.55 -1.19
CA ARG A 70 0.24 5.93 -1.29
C ARG A 70 -0.07 6.29 -2.74
N ASP A 71 0.80 5.95 -3.67
CA ASP A 71 0.62 6.21 -5.10
C ASP A 71 -0.65 5.52 -5.64
N ALA A 72 -0.90 4.28 -5.23
CA ALA A 72 -2.10 3.54 -5.61
C ALA A 72 -3.38 4.14 -5.03
N VAL A 73 -3.32 4.66 -3.80
CA VAL A 73 -4.45 5.38 -3.21
C VAL A 73 -4.66 6.72 -3.93
N ASP A 74 -3.61 7.47 -4.20
CA ASP A 74 -3.70 8.71 -4.98
C ASP A 74 -4.34 8.43 -6.35
N GLU A 75 -3.92 7.37 -7.06
CA GLU A 75 -4.52 6.92 -8.32
C GLU A 75 -5.99 6.49 -8.14
N LEU A 76 -6.35 5.83 -7.03
CA LEU A 76 -7.74 5.48 -6.73
C LEU A 76 -8.60 6.73 -6.58
N PHE A 77 -8.10 7.77 -5.92
CA PHE A 77 -8.78 9.05 -5.79
C PHE A 77 -8.81 9.83 -7.11
N GLU A 78 -7.80 9.73 -7.97
CA GLU A 78 -7.75 10.38 -9.29
C GLU A 78 -8.68 9.70 -10.31
N SER A 79 -8.71 8.36 -10.33
CA SER A 79 -9.57 7.57 -11.23
C SER A 79 -11.04 7.61 -10.85
N GLY A 80 -11.36 7.83 -9.56
CA GLY A 80 -12.70 8.19 -9.11
C GLY A 80 -13.17 9.58 -9.54
N GLN A 81 -12.34 10.38 -10.24
CA GLN A 81 -12.72 11.71 -10.75
C GLN A 81 -12.85 11.78 -12.28
N GLU A 82 -12.76 10.66 -13.00
CA GLU A 82 -12.96 10.63 -14.46
C GLU A 82 -14.46 10.46 -14.81
N GLU A 83 -15.17 11.59 -14.90
CA GLU A 83 -16.48 11.73 -15.59
C GLU A 83 -16.32 12.04 -17.10
#